data_AF-A0ABD2KNJ8-F1
#
_entry.id   AF-A0ABD2KNJ8-F1
#
_cell.length_a   1.000
_cell.length_b   1.000
_cell.length_c   1.000
_cell.angle_alpha   90.00
_cell.angle_beta   90.00
_cell.angle_gamma   90.00
#
_symmetry.space_group_name_H-M   'P 1'
#
loop_
_entity.id
_entity.type
_entity.pdbx_description
1 polymer ?
#
loop_
_entity_poly.entity_id
_entity_poly.type
_entity_poly.pdbx_seq_one_letter_code
_entity_poly.pdbx_strand_id
1 'polypeptide(L)'
;MIILYGSESGTAQDFAEQTWQPFHRNSTKIVAKCMPFDDFQIAQLSDEKMAIFIVSTSGQGEVPTNMRKNWRYLLSRKLSAQWLSNLHFAVLALGDSSYQKYNFAGKKLYRRLLQLGAKPVMELALADEQHTLGVDEVFEKWLPELVEIVKKLPASNLDENAQIVKTQKFLVEFAPSNLANSNQYHPISVVANDRLTDQAHFQDTRLITLATRPFDSELSYSPGDVLMVLPENLPQSVRIAVDVLDKCRHRLDEPFQICRTSPNVPLRPQFSRFFSSDVPLTLRDCLCFYFDLQSVPKRSFLRALAKCSPSELERDRLLELCSVEGIDDFLDYCQHPRRTLAELLRDFPNTASRLGPSELFDFFPVIRPRAFSIASSPTAHPGQIQILVARVEYAVKKMASLRFGLCSNFLCTRQIGAKVYVRIRPGLFKYHRNGVDGSGCGPLLLVGPGTGVAPHRSIVAENEAAADDDGHSSSITLFFGCRGVQRDFYFKNEWSNCAKSTVVTAFSRDEPGKKVYVQHKILEHSAAVCRLLEQNDCRVFIAGSAGAMPQAVVAALKEALRTVRNVTEGEADERIERMERSGRIVYETWS
;
A
#
# COMPACT_ATOMS: atom_id res chain seq x y z
N MET A 1 9.03 26.78 7.25
CA MET A 1 8.90 25.98 6.01
C MET A 1 8.27 24.65 6.35
N ILE A 2 7.34 24.20 5.51
CA ILE A 2 6.66 22.92 5.68
C ILE A 2 7.04 21.93 4.57
N ILE A 3 7.21 20.66 4.93
CA ILE A 3 7.40 19.54 4.02
C ILE A 3 6.21 18.59 4.22
N LEU A 4 5.38 18.44 3.19
CA LEU A 4 4.18 17.62 3.22
C LEU A 4 4.34 16.40 2.31
N TYR A 5 4.00 15.23 2.81
CA TYR A 5 4.07 14.00 2.02
C TYR A 5 2.72 13.29 1.86
N GLY A 6 2.41 12.92 0.62
CA GLY A 6 1.31 12.03 0.27
C GLY A 6 1.91 10.66 -0.05
N SER A 7 1.62 9.65 0.78
CA SER A 7 2.19 8.32 0.61
C SER A 7 1.24 7.20 0.96
N GLU A 8 1.13 6.21 0.07
CA GLU A 8 0.33 5.00 0.30
C GLU A 8 1.20 3.88 0.92
N SER A 9 2.38 3.68 0.35
CA SER A 9 3.38 2.69 0.76
C SER A 9 4.62 3.36 1.36
N GLY A 10 4.48 4.52 2.00
CA GLY A 10 5.54 5.26 2.70
C GLY A 10 6.82 5.61 1.92
N THR A 11 6.95 5.30 0.63
CA THR A 11 8.13 5.71 -0.17
C THR A 11 8.28 7.23 -0.17
N ALA A 12 7.19 7.97 -0.42
CA ALA A 12 7.19 9.43 -0.39
C ALA A 12 7.50 9.99 1.01
N GLN A 13 7.08 9.28 2.07
CA GLN A 13 7.48 9.63 3.45
C GLN A 13 9.00 9.53 3.62
N ASP A 14 9.62 8.43 3.19
CA ASP A 14 11.08 8.24 3.32
C ASP A 14 11.86 9.36 2.61
N PHE A 15 11.43 9.75 1.40
CA PHE A 15 12.04 10.87 0.68
C PHE A 15 11.75 12.23 1.31
N ALA A 16 10.60 12.41 1.96
CA ALA A 16 10.30 13.63 2.70
C ALA A 16 11.16 13.78 3.95
N GLU A 17 11.39 12.68 4.67
CA GLU A 17 12.32 12.66 5.80
C GLU A 17 13.77 12.89 5.35
N GLN A 18 14.20 12.35 4.20
CA GLN A 18 15.51 12.64 3.63
C GLN A 18 15.64 14.10 3.21
N THR A 19 14.59 14.69 2.64
CA THR A 19 14.55 16.11 2.26
C THR A 19 14.57 17.03 3.47
N TRP A 20 13.98 16.59 4.59
CA TRP A 20 13.97 17.31 5.85
C TRP A 20 15.34 17.35 6.54
N GLN A 21 16.16 16.29 6.43
CA GLN A 21 17.43 16.16 7.15
C GLN A 21 18.42 17.33 6.94
N PRO A 22 18.69 17.81 5.70
CA PRO A 22 19.61 18.94 5.48
C PRO A 22 19.15 20.24 6.16
N PHE A 23 17.84 20.45 6.33
CA PHE A 23 17.28 21.63 6.97
C PHE A 23 17.14 21.46 8.49
N HIS A 24 17.07 20.23 8.97
CA HIS A 24 17.05 19.94 10.40
C HIS A 24 18.41 20.12 11.07
N ARG A 25 19.51 19.88 10.34
CA ARG A 25 20.86 20.13 10.83
C ARG A 25 21.15 21.63 10.70
N ASN A 26 21.83 22.21 11.69
CA ASN A 26 22.15 23.65 11.83
C ASN A 26 22.87 24.33 10.64
N SER A 27 23.05 23.67 9.49
CA SER A 27 23.70 24.23 8.31
C SER A 27 22.89 25.31 7.59
N THR A 28 21.59 25.47 7.86
CA THR A 28 20.72 26.38 7.10
C THR A 28 19.96 27.43 7.92
N LYS A 29 19.95 27.34 9.27
CA LYS A 29 19.12 28.20 10.17
C LYS A 29 17.62 28.25 9.81
N ILE A 30 17.12 27.28 9.02
CA ILE A 30 15.74 27.20 8.57
C ILE A 30 15.00 26.16 9.40
N VAL A 31 13.92 26.56 10.07
CA VAL A 31 13.05 25.60 10.77
C VAL A 31 12.13 24.94 9.75
N ALA A 32 12.44 23.69 9.41
CA ALA A 32 11.62 22.83 8.57
C ALA A 32 10.79 21.87 9.44
N LYS A 33 9.48 21.77 9.15
CA LYS A 33 8.60 20.74 9.70
C LYS A 33 8.32 19.70 8.61
N CYS A 34 8.28 18.42 8.97
CA CYS A 34 7.92 17.34 8.06
C CYS A 34 6.75 16.54 8.64
N MET A 35 5.63 16.46 7.92
CA MET A 35 4.41 15.80 8.41
C MET A 35 3.58 15.25 7.25
N PRO A 36 2.73 14.24 7.48
CA PRO A 36 1.85 13.74 6.44
C PRO A 36 0.82 14.81 6.07
N PHE A 37 0.27 14.70 4.86
CA PHE A 37 -0.70 15.68 4.39
C PHE A 37 -1.89 15.85 5.33
N ASP A 38 -2.46 14.78 5.87
CA ASP A 38 -3.68 14.78 6.68
C ASP A 38 -3.52 15.33 8.10
N ASP A 39 -2.30 15.37 8.63
CA ASP A 39 -1.98 16.02 9.91
C ASP A 39 -1.88 17.55 9.78
N PHE A 40 -1.60 18.05 8.57
CA PHE A 40 -1.49 19.49 8.33
C PHE A 40 -2.87 20.14 8.18
N GLN A 41 -3.08 21.28 8.84
CA GLN A 41 -4.29 22.08 8.63
C GLN A 41 -4.14 22.88 7.32
N ILE A 42 -4.63 22.31 6.21
CA ILE A 42 -4.41 22.87 4.86
C ILE A 42 -4.87 24.32 4.66
N ALA A 43 -5.80 24.81 5.48
CA ALA A 43 -6.20 26.22 5.47
C ALA A 43 -5.03 27.16 5.84
N GLN A 44 -4.08 26.70 6.65
CA GLN A 44 -2.87 27.44 7.04
C GLN A 44 -1.78 27.45 5.96
N LEU A 45 -2.00 26.79 4.81
CA LEU A 45 -1.01 26.78 3.73
C LEU A 45 -0.75 28.19 3.17
N SER A 46 -1.74 29.08 3.21
CA SER A 46 -1.58 30.49 2.79
C SER A 46 -0.65 31.29 3.70
N ASP A 47 -0.41 30.82 4.92
CA ASP A 47 0.43 31.49 5.92
C ASP A 47 1.90 31.06 5.77
N GLU A 48 2.15 29.96 5.06
CA GLU A 48 3.49 29.46 4.78
C GLU A 48 4.14 30.23 3.62
N LYS A 49 5.42 30.58 3.79
CA LYS A 49 6.21 31.20 2.72
C LYS A 49 6.85 30.19 1.78
N MET A 50 7.06 28.96 2.25
CA MET A 50 7.71 27.89 1.50
C MET A 50 7.11 26.53 1.89
N ALA A 51 6.68 25.76 0.88
CA ALA A 51 6.20 24.38 1.03
C ALA A 51 6.86 23.42 0.05
N ILE A 52 7.34 22.28 0.54
CA ILE A 52 7.88 21.21 -0.30
C ILE A 52 6.90 20.04 -0.25
N PHE A 53 6.55 19.51 -1.42
CA PHE A 53 5.59 18.41 -1.55
C PHE A 53 6.25 17.18 -2.12
N ILE A 54 6.10 16.04 -1.45
CA ILE A 54 6.56 14.74 -1.95
C ILE A 54 5.37 13.80 -2.04
N VAL A 55 4.93 13.49 -3.25
CA VAL A 55 3.62 12.85 -3.47
C VAL A 55 3.74 11.66 -4.41
N SER A 56 3.40 10.48 -3.90
CA SER A 56 3.21 9.29 -4.73
C SER A 56 1.86 9.30 -5.45
N THR A 57 1.76 8.63 -6.59
CA THR A 57 0.47 8.33 -7.23
C THR A 57 -0.02 6.95 -6.78
N SER A 58 -1.32 6.80 -6.49
CA SER A 58 -1.91 5.54 -5.99
C SER A 58 -2.96 5.01 -6.96
N GLY A 59 -3.10 3.68 -7.01
CA GLY A 59 -4.10 3.01 -7.86
C GLY A 59 -4.00 3.47 -9.33
N GLN A 60 -5.15 3.82 -9.92
CA GLN A 60 -5.24 4.28 -11.31
C GLN A 60 -5.20 5.82 -11.42
N GLY A 61 -4.21 6.44 -10.77
CA GLY A 61 -3.97 7.89 -10.79
C GLY A 61 -4.68 8.69 -9.69
N GLU A 62 -4.98 8.05 -8.56
CA GLU A 62 -5.52 8.73 -7.40
C GLU A 62 -4.40 9.37 -6.56
N VAL A 63 -4.80 10.33 -5.71
CA VAL A 63 -3.93 10.81 -4.64
C VAL A 63 -3.89 9.78 -3.51
N PRO A 64 -2.77 9.66 -2.77
CA PRO A 64 -2.65 8.75 -1.64
C PRO A 64 -3.70 9.00 -0.57
N THR A 65 -4.04 7.95 0.19
CA THR A 65 -5.11 8.02 1.19
C THR A 65 -4.90 9.14 2.20
N ASN A 66 -3.67 9.30 2.70
CA ASN A 66 -3.27 10.35 3.65
C ASN A 66 -3.25 11.78 3.05
N MET A 67 -3.57 11.94 1.76
CA MET A 67 -3.67 13.23 1.07
C MET A 67 -5.12 13.61 0.75
N ARG A 68 -6.05 12.64 0.68
CA ARG A 68 -7.41 12.80 0.13
C ARG A 68 -8.22 13.94 0.79
N LYS A 69 -8.16 14.10 2.12
CA LYS A 69 -8.91 15.14 2.84
C LYS A 69 -8.47 16.54 2.41
N ASN A 70 -7.17 16.81 2.46
CA ASN A 70 -6.61 18.11 2.13
C ASN A 70 -6.61 18.37 0.62
N TRP A 71 -6.50 17.32 -0.20
CA TRP A 71 -6.71 17.42 -1.64
C TRP A 71 -8.12 17.92 -1.99
N ARG A 72 -9.17 17.41 -1.34
CA ARG A 72 -10.54 17.90 -1.53
C ARG A 72 -10.68 19.38 -1.18
N TYR A 73 -10.02 19.84 -0.12
CA TYR A 73 -10.00 21.25 0.24
C TYR A 73 -9.34 22.10 -0.85
N LEU A 74 -8.16 21.69 -1.34
CA LEU A 74 -7.46 22.40 -2.41
C LEU A 74 -8.28 22.50 -3.69
N LEU A 75 -9.13 21.51 -3.98
CA LEU A 75 -10.04 21.52 -5.15
C LEU A 75 -11.29 22.42 -4.97
N SER A 76 -11.50 23.01 -3.80
CA SER A 76 -12.65 23.88 -3.55
C SER A 76 -12.68 25.07 -4.51
N ARG A 77 -13.84 25.28 -5.14
CA ARG A 77 -14.10 26.46 -6.01
C ARG A 77 -14.19 27.78 -5.23
N LYS A 78 -14.26 27.71 -3.89
CA LYS A 78 -14.28 28.89 -3.01
C LYS A 78 -12.90 29.55 -2.85
N LEU A 79 -11.82 28.84 -3.20
CA LEU A 79 -10.47 29.38 -3.06
C LEU A 79 -10.15 30.33 -4.22
N SER A 80 -9.65 31.52 -3.88
CA SER A 80 -9.21 32.53 -4.85
C SER A 80 -7.95 32.08 -5.61
N ALA A 81 -7.79 32.55 -6.85
CA ALA A 81 -6.58 32.34 -7.65
C ALA A 81 -5.33 33.03 -7.07
N GLN A 82 -5.48 33.86 -6.04
CA GLN A 82 -4.38 34.52 -5.32
C GLN A 82 -4.18 33.95 -3.90
N TRP A 83 -4.92 32.90 -3.53
CA TRP A 83 -4.92 32.36 -2.16
C TRP A 83 -3.51 31.96 -1.68
N LEU A 84 -2.64 31.51 -2.59
CA LEU A 84 -1.26 31.11 -2.31
C LEU A 84 -0.23 32.04 -2.95
N SER A 85 -0.58 33.31 -3.24
CA SER A 85 0.30 34.28 -3.92
C SER A 85 1.67 34.53 -3.24
N ASN A 86 1.74 34.29 -1.93
CA ASN A 86 2.95 34.43 -1.11
C ASN A 86 3.74 33.11 -0.94
N LEU A 87 3.17 31.99 -1.39
CA LEU A 87 3.76 30.66 -1.21
C LEU A 87 4.75 30.36 -2.34
N HIS A 88 5.99 30.06 -1.97
CA HIS A 88 6.95 29.38 -2.84
C HIS A 88 6.84 27.87 -2.65
N PHE A 89 7.02 27.08 -3.72
CA PHE A 89 6.90 25.63 -3.59
C PHE A 89 7.80 24.81 -4.52
N ALA A 90 8.03 23.56 -4.13
CA ALA A 90 8.64 22.53 -4.98
C ALA A 90 7.83 21.23 -4.87
N VAL A 91 7.79 20.43 -5.93
CA VAL A 91 7.09 19.14 -5.96
C VAL A 91 8.01 18.06 -6.51
N LEU A 92 8.20 17.00 -5.72
CA LEU A 92 8.75 15.72 -6.18
C LEU A 92 7.60 14.73 -6.30
N ALA A 93 7.23 14.37 -7.53
CA ALA A 93 6.21 13.38 -7.82
C ALA A 93 6.84 12.00 -7.96
N LEU A 94 6.30 11.01 -7.26
CA LEU A 94 6.70 9.60 -7.37
C LEU A 94 5.63 8.83 -8.14
N GLY A 95 6.03 8.13 -9.19
CA GLY A 95 5.14 7.37 -10.03
C GLY A 95 5.83 6.17 -10.66
N ASP A 96 5.06 5.40 -11.40
CA ASP A 96 5.50 4.22 -12.14
C ASP A 96 5.00 4.36 -13.58
N SER A 97 5.91 4.38 -14.55
CA SER A 97 5.59 4.57 -15.97
C SER A 97 4.86 3.39 -16.62
N SER A 98 4.78 2.23 -15.96
CA SER A 98 3.93 1.11 -16.40
C SER A 98 2.43 1.39 -16.22
N TYR A 99 2.06 2.39 -15.41
CA TYR A 99 0.67 2.83 -15.22
C TYR A 99 0.33 3.96 -16.19
N GLN A 100 -0.86 3.91 -16.77
CA GLN A 100 -1.36 4.92 -17.71
C GLN A 100 -1.33 6.35 -17.12
N LYS A 101 -1.64 6.48 -15.82
CA LYS A 101 -1.66 7.76 -15.11
C LYS A 101 -0.34 8.02 -14.37
N TYR A 102 0.78 7.95 -15.09
CA TYR A 102 2.14 8.19 -14.58
C TYR A 102 2.27 9.57 -13.89
N ASN A 103 2.68 9.56 -12.61
CA ASN A 103 2.88 10.74 -11.77
C ASN A 103 1.66 11.68 -11.65
N PHE A 104 0.46 11.16 -11.87
CA PHE A 104 -0.74 11.98 -12.05
C PHE A 104 -1.14 12.77 -10.79
N ALA A 105 -0.93 12.22 -9.59
CA ALA A 105 -1.21 12.92 -8.34
C ALA A 105 -0.32 14.17 -8.18
N GLY A 106 0.99 14.01 -8.35
CA GLY A 106 1.96 15.12 -8.28
C GLY A 106 1.73 16.16 -9.38
N LYS A 107 1.47 15.73 -10.63
CA LYS A 107 1.12 16.62 -11.75
C LYS A 107 -0.15 17.45 -11.46
N LYS A 108 -1.18 16.82 -10.89
CA LYS A 108 -2.41 17.52 -10.49
C LYS A 108 -2.16 18.53 -9.38
N LEU A 109 -1.41 18.14 -8.36
CA LEU A 109 -1.05 19.04 -7.26
C LEU A 109 -0.28 20.26 -7.76
N TYR A 110 0.76 20.05 -8.56
CA TYR A 110 1.58 21.12 -9.14
C TYR A 110 0.73 22.13 -9.92
N ARG A 111 -0.11 21.66 -10.84
CA ARG A 111 -1.03 22.52 -11.61
C ARG A 111 -2.00 23.27 -10.70
N ARG A 112 -2.52 22.61 -9.67
CA ARG A 112 -3.48 23.24 -8.76
C ARG A 112 -2.83 24.33 -7.90
N LEU A 113 -1.59 24.14 -7.46
CA LEU A 113 -0.82 25.15 -6.72
C LEU A 113 -0.59 26.41 -7.58
N LEU A 114 -0.22 26.22 -8.86
CA LEU A 114 -0.11 27.32 -9.82
C LEU A 114 -1.44 28.08 -10.00
N GLN A 115 -2.55 27.35 -10.17
CA GLN A 115 -3.89 27.96 -10.29
C GLN A 115 -4.32 28.77 -9.06
N LEU A 116 -3.74 28.48 -7.88
CA LEU A 116 -3.99 29.18 -6.63
C LEU A 116 -2.99 30.31 -6.37
N GLY A 117 -2.08 30.58 -7.30
CA GLY A 117 -1.14 31.71 -7.28
C GLY A 117 0.23 31.40 -6.67
N ALA A 118 0.50 30.15 -6.28
CA ALA A 118 1.80 29.75 -5.74
C ALA A 118 2.91 29.80 -6.80
N LYS A 119 4.14 30.05 -6.36
CA LYS A 119 5.31 30.25 -7.22
C LYS A 119 6.27 29.05 -7.12
N PRO A 120 6.50 28.30 -8.20
CA PRO A 120 7.44 27.19 -8.16
C PRO A 120 8.87 27.73 -8.03
N VAL A 121 9.68 27.12 -7.17
CA VAL A 121 11.13 27.47 -7.05
C VAL A 121 12.01 26.64 -7.96
N MET A 122 11.47 25.54 -8.48
CA MET A 122 12.10 24.64 -9.44
C MET A 122 11.02 23.89 -10.24
N GLU A 123 11.43 23.25 -11.34
CA GLU A 123 10.51 22.46 -12.16
C GLU A 123 9.91 21.26 -11.41
N LEU A 124 8.76 20.78 -11.88
CA LEU A 124 8.13 19.57 -11.35
C LEU A 124 9.05 18.36 -11.60
N ALA A 125 9.58 17.78 -10.53
CA ALA A 125 10.39 16.59 -10.60
C ALA A 125 9.51 15.33 -10.72
N LEU A 126 9.79 14.48 -11.70
CA LEU A 126 9.01 13.28 -12.04
C LEU A 126 9.87 12.03 -11.88
N ALA A 127 9.83 11.42 -10.70
CA ALA A 127 10.53 10.17 -10.43
C ALA A 127 9.77 8.95 -10.94
N ASP A 128 10.50 7.96 -11.46
CA ASP A 128 9.96 6.71 -12.00
C ASP A 128 10.48 5.49 -11.23
N GLU A 129 9.58 4.70 -10.65
CA GLU A 129 9.91 3.44 -9.99
C GLU A 129 10.43 2.38 -10.97
N GLN A 130 10.16 2.49 -12.27
CA GLN A 130 10.66 1.56 -13.29
C GLN A 130 12.12 1.80 -13.69
N HIS A 131 12.70 2.95 -13.32
CA HIS A 131 14.11 3.22 -13.59
C HIS A 131 15.02 2.30 -12.75
N THR A 132 16.22 1.98 -13.24
CA THR A 132 17.18 1.11 -12.52
C THR A 132 17.56 1.66 -11.14
N LEU A 133 17.67 2.99 -11.03
CA LEU A 133 17.89 3.71 -9.76
C LEU A 133 16.58 4.06 -9.03
N GLY A 134 15.43 3.69 -9.61
CA GLY A 134 14.10 4.10 -9.16
C GLY A 134 14.01 5.61 -8.94
N VAL A 135 13.42 5.99 -7.80
CA VAL A 135 13.25 7.39 -7.40
C VAL A 135 14.57 8.12 -7.17
N ASP A 136 15.65 7.40 -6.82
CA ASP A 136 16.95 8.02 -6.52
C ASP A 136 17.58 8.68 -7.76
N GLU A 137 17.19 8.28 -9.00
CA GLU A 137 17.67 8.90 -10.24
C GLU A 137 17.45 10.41 -10.25
N VAL A 138 16.23 10.80 -9.92
CA VAL A 138 15.80 12.20 -9.88
C VAL A 138 16.21 12.83 -8.53
N PHE A 139 16.04 12.09 -7.43
CA PHE A 139 16.21 12.63 -6.09
C PHE A 139 17.63 13.08 -5.77
N GLU A 140 18.65 12.31 -6.18
CA GLU A 140 20.06 12.60 -5.88
C GLU A 140 20.54 13.92 -6.54
N LYS A 141 19.91 14.34 -7.64
CA LYS A 141 20.14 15.65 -8.29
C LYS A 141 19.23 16.74 -7.73
N TRP A 142 17.97 16.40 -7.51
CA TRP A 142 16.93 17.33 -7.07
C TRP A 142 17.17 17.91 -5.67
N LEU A 143 17.60 17.07 -4.71
CA LEU A 143 17.77 17.52 -3.33
C LEU A 143 18.90 18.56 -3.17
N PRO A 144 20.12 18.36 -3.70
CA PRO A 144 21.17 19.39 -3.64
C PRO A 144 20.75 20.73 -4.26
N GLU A 145 20.09 20.69 -5.42
CA GLU A 145 19.58 21.89 -6.10
C GLU A 145 18.54 22.63 -5.24
N LEU A 146 17.57 21.89 -4.69
CA LEU A 146 16.55 22.43 -3.79
C LEU A 146 17.19 23.08 -2.55
N VAL A 147 18.19 22.44 -1.93
CA VAL A 147 18.89 22.98 -0.76
C VAL A 147 19.56 24.32 -1.09
N GLU A 148 20.22 24.43 -2.23
CA GLU A 148 20.87 25.68 -2.66
C GLU A 148 19.87 26.79 -2.99
N ILE A 149 18.74 26.46 -3.61
CA ILE A 149 17.65 27.41 -3.85
C ILE A 149 17.06 27.92 -2.53
N VAL A 150 16.75 27.01 -1.60
CA VAL A 150 16.16 27.35 -0.31
C VAL A 150 17.09 28.21 0.54
N LYS A 151 18.41 27.94 0.53
CA LYS A 151 19.41 28.79 1.21
C LYS A 151 19.47 30.22 0.68
N LYS A 152 19.15 30.44 -0.60
CA LYS A 152 19.15 31.77 -1.23
C LYS A 152 17.86 32.55 -0.99
N LEU A 153 16.82 31.93 -0.44
CA LEU A 153 15.57 32.63 -0.12
C LEU A 153 15.80 33.63 1.03
N PRO A 154 15.15 34.80 0.99
CA PRO A 154 15.36 35.85 1.97
C PRO A 154 15.03 35.40 3.39
N ALA A 155 15.91 35.77 4.33
CA ALA A 155 16.00 35.50 5.77
C ALA A 155 14.72 35.58 6.63
N SER A 156 13.58 35.93 6.07
CA SER A 156 12.31 36.11 6.79
C SER A 156 11.65 34.80 7.30
N ASN A 157 12.39 33.68 7.29
CA ASN A 157 12.06 32.38 7.86
C ASN A 157 13.12 31.87 8.87
N LEU A 158 14.06 32.74 9.25
CA LEU A 158 15.08 32.44 10.26
C LEU A 158 14.45 32.53 11.65
N ASP A 159 14.59 31.46 12.43
CA ASP A 159 14.45 31.53 13.88
C ASP A 159 15.86 31.64 14.47
N GLU A 160 16.23 32.84 14.93
CA GLU A 160 17.54 33.08 15.54
C GLU A 160 17.72 32.32 16.86
N ASN A 161 16.63 31.81 17.45
CA ASN A 161 16.64 31.02 18.69
C ASN A 161 16.55 29.50 18.45
N ALA A 162 16.71 29.01 17.22
CA ALA A 162 16.67 27.58 16.93
C ALA A 162 17.80 26.84 17.67
N GLN A 163 17.47 26.18 18.78
CA GLN A 163 18.39 25.34 19.54
C GLN A 163 18.86 24.15 18.70
N ILE A 164 20.09 23.70 18.96
CA ILE A 164 20.68 22.48 18.39
C ILE A 164 19.71 21.31 18.66
N VAL A 165 19.00 20.85 17.64
CA VAL A 165 18.20 19.62 17.77
C VAL A 165 19.16 18.44 17.68
N LYS A 166 19.06 17.52 18.66
CA LYS A 166 19.80 16.26 18.63
C LYS A 166 19.55 15.56 17.30
N THR A 167 20.59 14.97 16.70
CA THR A 167 20.47 14.18 15.45
C THR A 167 19.57 12.96 15.61
N GLN A 168 19.44 12.45 16.84
CA GLN A 168 18.52 11.36 17.17
C GLN A 168 17.07 11.85 17.12
N LYS A 169 16.21 11.09 16.42
CA LYS A 169 14.77 11.41 16.33
C LYS A 169 14.03 10.91 17.58
N PHE A 170 14.43 9.75 18.09
CA PHE A 170 13.76 9.06 19.20
C PHE A 170 14.72 8.73 20.34
N LEU A 171 14.24 8.91 21.57
CA LEU A 171 14.86 8.41 22.79
C LEU A 171 14.05 7.25 23.31
N VAL A 172 14.73 6.20 23.74
CA VAL A 172 14.11 5.04 24.38
C VAL A 172 14.45 5.06 25.86
N GLU A 173 13.43 5.18 26.68
CA GLU A 173 13.54 5.16 28.14
C GLU A 173 12.88 3.87 28.64
N PHE A 174 13.63 3.07 29.38
CA PHE A 174 13.12 1.81 29.90
C PHE A 174 12.39 2.05 31.21
N ALA A 175 11.06 2.09 31.09
CA ALA A 175 10.12 2.33 32.16
C ALA A 175 8.76 1.73 31.76
N PRO A 176 7.88 1.43 32.73
CA PRO A 176 6.49 1.08 32.43
C PRO A 176 5.81 2.18 31.63
N SER A 177 5.07 1.80 30.57
CA SER A 177 4.37 2.74 29.69
C SER A 177 3.11 3.31 30.35
N ASN A 178 2.89 4.63 30.23
CA ASN A 178 1.67 5.34 30.64
C ASN A 178 0.86 5.86 29.42
N LEU A 179 0.95 5.18 28.27
CA LEU A 179 0.38 5.70 27.02
C LEU A 179 -1.10 5.31 26.85
N ALA A 180 -1.88 6.27 26.35
CA ALA A 180 -3.31 6.12 26.10
C ALA A 180 -3.59 5.13 24.94
N ASN A 181 -4.68 4.38 25.07
CA ASN A 181 -5.08 3.28 24.19
C ASN A 181 -5.35 3.73 22.74
N SER A 182 -4.84 2.96 21.77
CA SER A 182 -5.35 2.97 20.39
C SER A 182 -5.48 1.54 19.85
N ASN A 183 -6.54 0.83 20.25
CA ASN A 183 -6.85 -0.52 19.76
C ASN A 183 -7.40 -0.47 18.33
N GLN A 184 -6.52 -0.31 17.33
CA GLN A 184 -6.91 -0.30 15.92
C GLN A 184 -6.93 -1.70 15.27
N TYR A 185 -6.34 -2.72 15.90
CA TYR A 185 -6.27 -4.09 15.38
C TYR A 185 -6.68 -5.11 16.44
N HIS A 186 -7.50 -6.07 16.05
CA HIS A 186 -8.10 -7.07 16.91
C HIS A 186 -7.45 -8.45 16.70
N PRO A 187 -7.04 -9.15 17.76
CA PRO A 187 -6.47 -10.50 17.67
C PRO A 187 -7.56 -11.56 17.49
N ILE A 188 -7.72 -12.06 16.27
CA ILE A 188 -8.69 -13.11 15.94
C ILE A 188 -8.02 -14.45 15.63
N SER A 189 -8.77 -15.54 15.83
CA SER A 189 -8.25 -16.90 15.65
C SER A 189 -8.44 -17.42 14.23
N VAL A 190 -7.43 -18.13 13.71
CA VAL A 190 -7.53 -18.93 12.49
C VAL A 190 -8.43 -20.13 12.75
N VAL A 191 -9.47 -20.30 11.94
CA VAL A 191 -10.44 -21.41 12.01
C VAL A 191 -10.09 -22.48 10.98
N ALA A 192 -9.72 -22.07 9.76
CA ALA A 192 -9.33 -22.97 8.68
C ALA A 192 -8.26 -22.33 7.79
N ASN A 193 -7.44 -23.16 7.15
CA ASN A 193 -6.33 -22.73 6.30
C ASN A 193 -6.14 -23.75 5.16
N ASP A 194 -7.04 -23.69 4.18
CA ASP A 194 -7.23 -24.74 3.18
C ASP A 194 -6.57 -24.35 1.87
N ARG A 195 -5.71 -25.23 1.33
CA ARG A 195 -5.16 -25.05 -0.01
C ARG A 195 -6.24 -25.32 -1.06
N LEU A 196 -6.52 -24.33 -1.92
CA LEU A 196 -7.51 -24.42 -3.00
C LEU A 196 -6.91 -24.84 -4.35
N THR A 197 -5.59 -24.73 -4.51
CA THR A 197 -4.92 -25.23 -5.71
C THR A 197 -4.58 -26.71 -5.56
N ASP A 198 -4.51 -27.40 -6.70
CA ASP A 198 -3.94 -28.75 -6.74
C ASP A 198 -2.53 -28.78 -6.14
N GLN A 199 -2.16 -29.91 -5.50
CA GLN A 199 -0.88 -30.04 -4.80
C GLN A 199 0.32 -29.89 -5.73
N ALA A 200 0.21 -30.35 -6.98
CA ALA A 200 1.24 -30.22 -8.00
C ALA A 200 1.23 -28.84 -8.68
N HIS A 201 0.25 -27.98 -8.39
CA HIS A 201 0.26 -26.61 -8.89
C HIS A 201 1.39 -25.80 -8.25
N PHE A 202 2.16 -25.08 -9.07
CA PHE A 202 3.33 -24.30 -8.61
C PHE A 202 2.98 -23.21 -7.59
N GLN A 203 1.76 -22.67 -7.62
CA GLN A 203 1.30 -21.62 -6.70
C GLN A 203 0.41 -22.23 -5.62
N ASP A 204 0.80 -22.08 -4.36
CA ASP A 204 -0.02 -22.42 -3.20
C ASP A 204 -0.98 -21.24 -2.92
N THR A 205 -2.25 -21.40 -3.29
CA THR A 205 -3.30 -20.43 -2.96
C THR A 205 -4.23 -21.04 -1.93
N ARG A 206 -4.45 -20.31 -0.83
CA ARG A 206 -5.23 -20.79 0.31
C ARG A 206 -6.46 -19.93 0.59
N LEU A 207 -7.54 -20.59 1.00
CA LEU A 207 -8.66 -19.96 1.67
C LEU A 207 -8.40 -20.00 3.17
N ILE A 208 -8.30 -18.83 3.79
CA ILE A 208 -8.08 -18.73 5.23
C ILE A 208 -9.33 -18.18 5.87
N THR A 209 -9.89 -18.93 6.81
CA THR A 209 -11.08 -18.56 7.58
C THR A 209 -10.67 -18.09 8.96
N LEU A 210 -11.16 -16.93 9.38
CA LEU A 210 -10.87 -16.30 10.67
C LEU A 210 -12.19 -16.07 11.43
N ALA A 211 -12.20 -16.33 12.74
CA ALA A 211 -13.38 -16.10 13.58
C ALA A 211 -13.47 -14.61 13.96
N THR A 212 -14.64 -13.98 13.85
CA THR A 212 -14.81 -12.58 14.27
C THR A 212 -14.90 -12.43 15.79
N ARG A 213 -15.40 -13.45 16.49
CA ARG A 213 -15.52 -13.45 17.95
C ARG A 213 -14.17 -13.28 18.67
N PRO A 214 -14.12 -12.49 19.77
CA PRO A 214 -15.23 -11.78 20.41
C PRO A 214 -15.52 -10.37 19.83
N PHE A 215 -14.91 -9.99 18.71
CA PHE A 215 -14.95 -8.64 18.14
C PHE A 215 -15.98 -8.49 17.02
N ASP A 216 -17.15 -9.13 17.14
CA ASP A 216 -18.16 -9.16 16.08
C ASP A 216 -18.63 -7.74 15.69
N SER A 217 -18.75 -6.83 16.67
CA SER A 217 -19.13 -5.44 16.43
C SER A 217 -18.06 -4.66 15.66
N GLU A 218 -16.80 -4.78 16.03
CA GLU A 218 -15.68 -4.03 15.46
C GLU A 218 -15.20 -4.60 14.13
N LEU A 219 -15.51 -5.89 13.88
CA LEU A 219 -15.17 -6.61 12.65
C LEU A 219 -16.39 -6.84 11.74
N SER A 220 -17.47 -6.10 11.95
CA SER A 220 -18.58 -6.03 11.00
C SER A 220 -18.09 -5.50 9.65
N TYR A 221 -18.52 -6.14 8.55
CA TYR A 221 -18.06 -5.82 7.20
C TYR A 221 -19.19 -6.00 6.18
N SER A 222 -19.06 -5.34 5.03
CA SER A 222 -19.94 -5.50 3.87
C SER A 222 -19.22 -6.20 2.71
N PRO A 223 -19.95 -6.86 1.79
CA PRO A 223 -19.33 -7.42 0.59
C PRO A 223 -18.55 -6.37 -0.20
N GLY A 224 -17.32 -6.73 -0.56
CA GLY A 224 -16.36 -5.81 -1.19
C GLY A 224 -15.43 -5.08 -0.22
N ASP A 225 -15.61 -5.21 1.10
CA ASP A 225 -14.67 -4.66 2.09
C ASP A 225 -13.34 -5.43 2.14
N VAL A 226 -12.35 -4.80 2.78
CA VAL A 226 -10.97 -5.26 2.81
C VAL A 226 -10.53 -5.56 4.24
N LEU A 227 -9.94 -6.73 4.44
CA LEU A 227 -9.28 -7.10 5.68
C LEU A 227 -7.83 -6.62 5.66
N MET A 228 -7.47 -5.76 6.61
CA MET A 228 -6.09 -5.36 6.84
C MET A 228 -5.47 -6.31 7.86
N VAL A 229 -4.48 -7.10 7.44
CA VAL A 229 -3.78 -8.07 8.29
C VAL A 229 -2.42 -7.53 8.67
N LEU A 230 -2.10 -7.59 9.97
CA LEU A 230 -0.77 -7.28 10.47
C LEU A 230 0.06 -8.57 10.61
N PRO A 231 1.18 -8.72 9.86
CA PRO A 231 2.02 -9.89 9.97
C PRO A 231 3.11 -9.73 11.04
N GLU A 232 3.78 -10.84 11.34
CA GLU A 232 4.98 -10.90 12.18
C GLU A 232 6.19 -11.37 11.37
N ASN A 233 7.40 -11.01 11.81
CA ASN A 233 8.65 -11.48 11.22
C ASN A 233 8.83 -13.00 11.36
N LEU A 234 9.60 -13.58 10.45
CA LEU A 234 9.99 -14.98 10.58
C LEU A 234 10.85 -15.17 11.84
N PRO A 235 10.66 -16.27 12.59
CA PRO A 235 11.48 -16.56 13.77
C PRO A 235 12.98 -16.54 13.48
N GLN A 236 13.40 -16.97 12.28
CA GLN A 236 14.81 -16.93 11.87
C GLN A 236 15.35 -15.49 11.74
N SER A 237 14.58 -14.58 11.15
CA SER A 237 14.98 -13.18 10.99
C SER A 237 15.09 -12.48 12.35
N VAL A 238 14.16 -12.77 13.27
CA VAL A 238 14.22 -12.29 14.66
C VAL A 238 15.46 -12.82 15.37
N ARG A 239 15.76 -14.12 15.26
CA ARG A 239 16.98 -14.72 15.86
C ARG A 239 18.24 -14.02 15.35
N ILE A 240 18.38 -13.87 14.03
CA ILE A 240 19.53 -13.17 13.43
C ILE A 240 19.68 -11.77 14.02
N ALA A 241 18.59 -11.00 14.11
CA ALA A 241 18.64 -9.65 14.68
C ALA A 241 19.05 -9.66 16.17
N VAL A 242 18.49 -10.56 16.98
CA VAL A 242 18.85 -10.70 18.40
C VAL A 242 20.32 -11.09 18.59
N ASP A 243 20.84 -11.96 17.71
CA ASP A 243 22.21 -12.43 17.78
C ASP A 243 23.23 -11.32 17.46
N VAL A 244 22.88 -10.33 16.64
CA VAL A 244 23.83 -9.27 16.24
C VAL A 244 23.64 -7.93 16.95
N LEU A 245 22.46 -7.67 17.52
CA LEU A 245 22.15 -6.44 18.27
C LEU A 245 22.62 -6.52 19.73
N ASP A 246 23.93 -6.71 19.94
CA ASP A 246 24.55 -6.95 21.26
C ASP A 246 24.18 -5.87 22.30
N LYS A 247 24.25 -4.59 21.93
CA LYS A 247 23.89 -3.46 22.80
C LYS A 247 22.42 -3.47 23.27
N CYS A 248 21.52 -4.12 22.52
CA CYS A 248 20.11 -4.24 22.88
C CYS A 248 19.78 -5.55 23.62
N ARG A 249 20.64 -6.58 23.52
CA ARG A 249 20.33 -7.96 23.89
C ARG A 249 19.88 -8.13 25.34
N HIS A 250 20.52 -7.45 26.27
CA HIS A 250 20.25 -7.57 27.71
C HIS A 250 18.91 -6.95 28.15
N ARG A 251 18.28 -6.13 27.31
CA ARG A 251 17.05 -5.38 27.64
C ARG A 251 15.89 -5.69 26.70
N LEU A 252 15.97 -6.80 25.96
CA LEU A 252 14.99 -7.12 24.93
C LEU A 252 13.56 -7.24 25.48
N ASP A 253 13.44 -7.74 26.71
CA ASP A 253 12.19 -8.03 27.39
C ASP A 253 11.82 -6.96 28.44
N GLU A 254 12.63 -5.90 28.56
CA GLU A 254 12.32 -4.79 29.46
C GLU A 254 11.27 -3.86 28.82
N PRO A 255 10.23 -3.47 29.57
CA PRO A 255 9.31 -2.42 29.15
C PRO A 255 10.04 -1.13 28.81
N PHE A 256 9.62 -0.46 27.73
CA PHE A 256 10.13 0.86 27.39
C PHE A 256 9.05 1.82 26.90
N GLN A 257 9.37 3.11 26.97
CA GLN A 257 8.65 4.21 26.36
C GLN A 257 9.54 4.92 25.33
N ILE A 258 8.91 5.48 24.29
CA ILE A 258 9.60 6.31 23.29
C ILE A 258 9.27 7.77 23.51
N CYS A 259 10.31 8.58 23.65
CA CYS A 259 10.24 10.01 23.70
C CYS A 259 10.72 10.60 22.37
N ARG A 260 9.96 11.54 21.79
CA ARG A 260 10.43 12.33 20.66
C ARG A 260 11.43 13.37 21.16
N THR A 261 12.54 13.57 20.44
CA THR A 261 13.52 14.61 20.79
C THR A 261 13.03 16.03 20.51
N SER A 262 12.02 16.18 19.64
CA SER A 262 11.38 17.46 19.35
C SER A 262 9.92 17.22 18.95
N PRO A 263 8.99 18.17 19.23
CA PRO A 263 7.63 18.13 18.70
C PRO A 263 7.57 18.05 17.16
N ASN A 264 8.62 18.50 16.48
CA ASN A 264 8.73 18.48 15.02
C ASN A 264 9.19 17.13 14.45
N VAL A 265 9.60 16.17 15.29
CA VAL A 265 9.88 14.80 14.86
C VAL A 265 8.55 14.08 14.61
N PRO A 266 8.30 13.57 13.40
CA PRO A 266 7.06 12.85 13.11
C PRO A 266 7.03 11.52 13.87
N LEU A 267 5.92 11.23 14.56
CA LEU A 267 5.65 9.86 15.01
C LEU A 267 5.30 9.03 13.77
N ARG A 268 5.92 7.86 13.62
CA ARG A 268 5.54 6.96 12.55
C ARG A 268 4.10 6.46 12.81
N PRO A 269 3.16 6.56 11.86
CA PRO A 269 1.74 6.25 12.08
C PRO A 269 1.46 4.82 12.61
N GLN A 270 2.41 3.91 12.38
CA GLN A 270 2.31 2.52 12.81
C GLN A 270 2.79 2.31 14.24
N PHE A 271 3.31 3.33 14.92
CA PHE A 271 3.77 3.18 16.30
C PHE A 271 2.59 3.30 17.28
N SER A 272 1.55 4.07 16.92
CA SER A 272 0.33 4.21 17.71
C SER A 272 -0.42 2.89 17.94
N ARG A 273 -0.18 1.87 17.11
CA ARG A 273 -0.81 0.54 17.21
C ARG A 273 -0.32 -0.30 18.40
N PHE A 274 0.82 0.02 18.98
CA PHE A 274 1.39 -0.72 20.12
C PHE A 274 1.08 -0.07 21.47
N PHE A 275 0.37 1.06 21.48
CA PHE A 275 -0.01 1.70 22.72
C PHE A 275 -1.29 1.06 23.26
N SER A 276 -1.08 0.07 24.14
CA SER A 276 -2.08 -0.39 25.09
C SER A 276 -1.54 -0.13 26.50
N SER A 277 -2.41 0.36 27.39
CA SER A 277 -2.10 0.56 28.81
C SER A 277 -1.90 -0.75 29.57
N ASP A 278 -2.38 -1.87 29.03
CA ASP A 278 -2.41 -3.16 29.74
C ASP A 278 -1.21 -4.07 29.41
N VAL A 279 -0.47 -3.79 28.34
CA VAL A 279 0.68 -4.61 27.91
C VAL A 279 1.90 -3.74 27.66
N PRO A 280 2.96 -3.84 28.48
CA PRO A 280 4.18 -3.10 28.26
C PRO A 280 4.86 -3.55 26.96
N LEU A 281 5.22 -2.59 26.10
CA LEU A 281 5.94 -2.86 24.85
C LEU A 281 7.41 -3.16 25.15
N THR A 282 7.94 -4.24 24.56
CA THR A 282 9.35 -4.63 24.69
C THR A 282 10.09 -4.55 23.34
N LEU A 283 11.42 -4.47 23.35
CA LEU A 283 12.19 -4.47 22.11
C LEU A 283 12.04 -5.79 21.34
N ARG A 284 11.81 -6.90 22.05
CA ARG A 284 11.47 -8.19 21.44
C ARG A 284 10.17 -8.09 20.65
N ASP A 285 9.13 -7.48 21.20
CA ASP A 285 7.87 -7.25 20.48
C ASP A 285 8.11 -6.38 19.24
N CYS A 286 8.96 -5.37 19.34
CA CYS A 286 9.31 -4.56 18.17
C CYS A 286 10.04 -5.37 17.09
N LEU A 287 10.97 -6.26 17.45
CA LEU A 287 11.62 -7.14 16.49
C LEU A 287 10.66 -8.17 15.88
N CYS A 288 9.63 -8.60 16.62
CA CYS A 288 8.63 -9.54 16.12
C CYS A 288 7.58 -8.87 15.22
N PHE A 289 7.07 -7.69 15.61
CA PHE A 289 5.83 -7.13 15.06
C PHE A 289 5.96 -5.71 14.50
N TYR A 290 7.02 -4.98 14.85
CA TYR A 290 7.19 -3.57 14.46
C TYR A 290 8.16 -3.36 13.32
N PHE A 291 9.41 -3.79 13.48
CA PHE A 291 10.48 -3.56 12.51
C PHE A 291 10.39 -4.55 11.36
N ASP A 292 10.51 -4.10 10.11
CA ASP A 292 10.46 -5.00 8.94
C ASP A 292 11.83 -5.60 8.66
N LEU A 293 12.11 -6.74 9.30
CA LEU A 293 13.38 -7.45 9.16
C LEU A 293 13.51 -8.17 7.81
N GLN A 294 12.41 -8.29 7.06
CA GLN A 294 12.36 -8.91 5.73
C GLN A 294 12.45 -7.90 4.59
N SER A 295 12.37 -6.60 4.89
CA SER A 295 12.53 -5.54 3.90
C SER A 295 13.92 -5.59 3.24
N VAL A 296 13.97 -5.22 1.96
CA VAL A 296 15.25 -5.02 1.26
C VAL A 296 15.80 -3.64 1.65
N PRO A 297 17.01 -3.56 2.22
CA PRO A 297 17.60 -2.30 2.65
C PRO A 297 17.74 -1.29 1.51
N LYS A 298 17.34 -0.04 1.77
CA LYS A 298 17.52 1.10 0.85
C LYS A 298 18.91 1.71 1.01
N ARG A 299 19.42 2.41 -0.02
CA ARG A 299 20.70 3.13 0.04
C ARG A 299 20.74 4.13 1.20
N SER A 300 19.63 4.82 1.48
CA SER A 300 19.49 5.72 2.62
C SER A 300 19.69 5.04 3.98
N PHE A 301 19.26 3.78 4.11
CA PHE A 301 19.46 2.96 5.30
C PHE A 301 20.94 2.58 5.47
N LEU A 302 21.60 2.12 4.39
CA LEU A 302 23.04 1.82 4.40
C LEU A 302 23.87 3.05 4.82
N ARG A 303 23.52 4.22 4.27
CA ARG A 303 24.16 5.51 4.62
C ARG A 303 23.94 5.90 6.08
N ALA A 304 22.83 5.51 6.69
CA ALA A 304 22.58 5.71 8.12
C ALA A 304 23.42 4.75 8.98
N LEU A 305 23.50 3.47 8.59
CA LEU A 305 24.36 2.49 9.26
C LEU A 305 25.83 2.87 9.22
N ALA A 306 26.33 3.35 8.08
CA ALA A 306 27.73 3.76 7.91
C ALA A 306 28.17 4.78 8.98
N LYS A 307 27.28 5.70 9.36
CA LYS A 307 27.54 6.72 10.40
C LYS A 307 27.66 6.13 11.80
N CYS A 308 27.06 4.96 12.03
CA CYS A 308 27.08 4.27 13.31
C CYS A 308 28.19 3.21 13.38
N SER A 309 28.88 2.95 12.27
CA SER A 309 29.87 1.87 12.18
C SER A 309 31.13 2.20 12.99
N PRO A 310 31.53 1.31 13.92
CA PRO A 310 32.82 1.42 14.62
C PRO A 310 33.99 0.90 13.77
N SER A 311 33.72 0.15 12.70
CA SER A 311 34.71 -0.49 11.83
C SER A 311 34.89 0.33 10.57
N GLU A 312 36.12 0.75 10.29
CA GLU A 312 36.45 1.49 9.07
C GLU A 312 36.12 0.69 7.81
N LEU A 313 36.49 -0.59 7.78
CA LEU A 313 36.19 -1.47 6.64
C LEU A 313 34.69 -1.61 6.37
N GLU A 314 33.88 -1.84 7.42
CA GLU A 314 32.43 -1.95 7.25
C GLU A 314 31.81 -0.61 6.86
N ARG A 315 32.30 0.50 7.43
CA ARG A 315 31.85 1.85 7.10
C ARG A 315 32.09 2.15 5.62
N ASP A 316 33.30 1.91 5.14
CA ASP A 316 33.69 2.22 3.77
C ASP A 316 32.89 1.37 2.79
N ARG A 317 32.67 0.08 3.08
CA ARG A 317 31.82 -0.77 2.25
C ARG A 317 30.36 -0.32 2.24
N LEU A 318 29.81 0.10 3.38
CA LEU A 318 28.44 0.66 3.43
C LEU A 318 28.33 1.97 2.64
N LEU A 319 29.38 2.82 2.66
CA LEU A 319 29.43 4.06 1.89
C LEU A 319 29.53 3.80 0.39
N GLU A 320 30.37 2.85 -0.02
CA GLU A 320 30.49 2.40 -1.41
C GLU A 320 29.15 1.90 -1.96
N LEU A 321 28.47 0.99 -1.24
CA LEU A 321 27.14 0.49 -1.61
C LEU A 321 26.05 1.58 -1.66
N CYS A 322 26.29 2.77 -1.13
CA CYS A 322 25.35 3.88 -1.21
C CYS A 322 25.82 5.02 -2.11
N SER A 323 26.98 4.89 -2.78
CA SER A 323 27.50 5.86 -3.75
C SER A 323 26.87 5.66 -5.14
N VAL A 324 27.11 6.60 -6.05
CA VAL A 324 26.64 6.50 -7.44
C VAL A 324 27.48 5.48 -8.20
N GLU A 325 28.79 5.47 -7.92
CA GLU A 325 29.78 4.57 -8.51
C GLU A 325 29.56 3.12 -8.08
N GLY A 326 29.14 2.89 -6.83
CA GLY A 326 28.87 1.56 -6.27
C GLY A 326 27.46 1.03 -6.54
N ILE A 327 26.74 1.55 -7.54
CA ILE A 327 25.35 1.13 -7.81
C ILE A 327 25.24 -0.33 -8.23
N ASP A 328 26.13 -0.82 -9.10
CA ASP A 328 26.08 -2.21 -9.56
C ASP A 328 26.32 -3.17 -8.38
N ASP A 329 27.27 -2.81 -7.52
CA ASP A 329 27.54 -3.49 -6.27
C ASP A 329 26.34 -3.48 -5.33
N PHE A 330 25.63 -2.35 -5.21
CA PHE A 330 24.38 -2.27 -4.46
C PHE A 330 23.28 -3.16 -5.03
N LEU A 331 23.10 -3.18 -6.35
CA LEU A 331 22.11 -4.04 -6.98
C LEU A 331 22.44 -5.51 -6.74
N ASP A 332 23.71 -5.89 -6.90
CA ASP A 332 24.19 -7.26 -6.70
C ASP A 332 24.17 -7.71 -5.24
N TYR A 333 24.39 -6.80 -4.31
CA TYR A 333 24.38 -7.08 -2.88
C TYR A 333 22.95 -7.00 -2.30
N CYS A 334 22.15 -5.98 -2.60
CA CYS A 334 20.83 -5.80 -2.01
C CYS A 334 19.69 -6.29 -2.91
N GLN A 335 19.54 -5.70 -4.10
CA GLN A 335 18.31 -5.81 -4.90
C GLN A 335 18.15 -7.18 -5.57
N HIS A 336 19.15 -7.61 -6.32
CA HIS A 336 19.15 -8.88 -7.06
C HIS A 336 18.93 -10.09 -6.15
N PRO A 337 19.65 -10.27 -5.01
CA PRO A 337 19.41 -11.37 -4.07
C PRO A 337 18.18 -11.15 -3.18
N ARG A 338 17.55 -9.96 -3.24
CA ARG A 338 16.52 -9.51 -2.30
C ARG A 338 16.99 -9.70 -0.86
N ARG A 339 18.21 -9.23 -0.57
CA ARG A 339 18.85 -9.38 0.74
C ARG A 339 17.99 -8.67 1.78
N THR A 340 17.68 -9.40 2.84
CA THR A 340 16.81 -8.90 3.91
C THR A 340 17.59 -8.02 4.88
N LEU A 341 16.89 -7.15 5.61
CA LEU A 341 17.49 -6.37 6.68
C LEU A 341 18.18 -7.25 7.73
N ALA A 342 17.58 -8.38 8.13
CA ALA A 342 18.22 -9.30 9.07
C ALA A 342 19.56 -9.83 8.52
N GLU A 343 19.61 -10.26 7.25
CA GLU A 343 20.85 -10.71 6.61
C GLU A 343 21.90 -9.59 6.53
N LEU A 344 21.50 -8.36 6.21
CA LEU A 344 22.40 -7.21 6.22
C LEU A 344 23.03 -7.00 7.61
N LEU A 345 22.23 -7.02 8.68
CA LEU A 345 22.76 -6.85 10.04
C LEU A 345 23.76 -7.95 10.42
N ARG A 346 23.56 -9.17 9.92
CA ARG A 346 24.51 -10.28 10.07
C ARG A 346 25.79 -10.08 9.27
N ASP A 347 25.68 -9.55 8.07
CA ASP A 347 26.82 -9.34 7.17
C ASP A 347 27.70 -8.13 7.63
N PHE A 348 27.16 -7.21 8.43
CA PHE A 348 27.86 -6.07 9.04
C PHE A 348 27.84 -6.13 10.60
N PRO A 349 28.43 -7.16 11.22
CA PRO A 349 28.24 -7.46 12.63
C PRO A 349 28.88 -6.41 13.55
N ASN A 350 30.01 -5.79 13.18
CA ASN A 350 30.63 -4.78 14.04
C ASN A 350 29.76 -3.52 14.11
N THR A 351 29.16 -3.11 12.98
CA THR A 351 28.19 -2.03 12.90
C THR A 351 26.91 -2.38 13.67
N ALA A 352 26.34 -3.55 13.42
CA ALA A 352 25.09 -3.98 14.06
C ALA A 352 25.21 -4.06 15.59
N SER A 353 26.34 -4.55 16.11
CA SER A 353 26.58 -4.67 17.56
C SER A 353 26.53 -3.35 18.32
N ARG A 354 26.76 -2.22 17.65
CA ARG A 354 26.76 -0.88 18.24
C ARG A 354 25.41 -0.18 18.21
N LEU A 355 24.44 -0.72 17.48
CA LEU A 355 23.10 -0.13 17.38
C LEU A 355 22.38 -0.26 18.72
N GLY A 356 22.04 0.89 19.30
CA GLY A 356 21.20 0.97 20.49
C GLY A 356 19.72 1.14 20.13
N PRO A 357 18.84 1.11 21.13
CA PRO A 357 17.40 1.19 20.91
C PRO A 357 16.96 2.42 20.11
N SER A 358 17.50 3.61 20.43
CA SER A 358 17.23 4.85 19.69
C SER A 358 17.56 4.74 18.20
N GLU A 359 18.71 4.15 17.85
CA GLU A 359 19.12 3.96 16.47
C GLU A 359 18.13 3.04 15.71
N LEU A 360 17.59 2.01 16.36
CA LEU A 360 16.58 1.14 15.76
C LEU A 360 15.35 1.96 15.33
N PHE A 361 14.81 2.80 16.21
CA PHE A 361 13.63 3.61 15.90
C PHE A 361 13.88 4.73 14.88
N ASP A 362 15.09 5.26 14.85
CA ASP A 362 15.44 6.34 13.94
C ASP A 362 15.38 5.91 12.47
N PHE A 363 15.87 4.70 12.16
CA PHE A 363 16.07 4.28 10.77
C PHE A 363 15.57 2.87 10.40
N PHE A 364 15.23 1.96 11.32
CA PHE A 364 14.69 0.66 10.90
C PHE A 364 13.35 0.83 10.18
N PRO A 365 13.14 0.19 9.02
CA PRO A 365 11.84 0.15 8.36
C PRO A 365 10.82 -0.57 9.24
N VAL A 366 9.54 -0.30 9.00
CA VAL A 366 8.43 -0.78 9.84
C VAL A 366 7.48 -1.67 9.03
N ILE A 367 7.01 -2.75 9.66
CA ILE A 367 6.07 -3.70 9.08
C ILE A 367 4.76 -2.98 8.77
N ARG A 368 4.38 -2.98 7.50
CA ARG A 368 3.10 -2.45 7.06
C ARG A 368 2.02 -3.54 7.06
N PRO A 369 0.80 -3.22 7.53
CA PRO A 369 -0.36 -4.09 7.34
C PRO A 369 -0.61 -4.38 5.86
N ARG A 370 -1.04 -5.60 5.54
CA ARG A 370 -1.36 -6.02 4.17
C ARG A 370 -2.87 -6.12 3.99
N ALA A 371 -3.37 -5.52 2.92
CA ALA A 371 -4.76 -5.59 2.52
C ALA A 371 -5.06 -6.91 1.80
N PHE A 372 -6.19 -7.53 2.14
CA PHE A 372 -6.79 -8.65 1.41
C PHE A 372 -8.27 -8.36 1.20
N SER A 373 -8.75 -8.44 -0.04
CA SER A 373 -10.18 -8.35 -0.31
C SER A 373 -10.89 -9.52 0.37
N ILE A 374 -11.97 -9.23 1.10
CA ILE A 374 -12.72 -10.25 1.82
C ILE A 374 -13.46 -11.14 0.82
N ALA A 375 -13.35 -12.44 1.01
CA ALA A 375 -13.89 -13.48 0.13
C ALA A 375 -15.18 -14.12 0.65
N SER A 376 -15.63 -13.82 1.87
CA SER A 376 -16.87 -14.32 2.47
C SER A 376 -18.00 -13.29 2.42
N SER A 377 -19.24 -13.76 2.34
CA SER A 377 -20.43 -12.94 2.60
C SER A 377 -20.78 -12.97 4.11
N PRO A 378 -21.12 -11.84 4.75
CA PRO A 378 -21.54 -11.81 6.14
C PRO A 378 -22.83 -12.61 6.39
N THR A 379 -23.73 -12.66 5.41
CA THR A 379 -24.98 -13.44 5.49
C THR A 379 -24.73 -14.94 5.33
N ALA A 380 -23.91 -15.35 4.35
CA ALA A 380 -23.61 -16.76 4.10
C ALA A 380 -22.59 -17.35 5.10
N HIS A 381 -21.77 -16.51 5.73
CA HIS A 381 -20.69 -16.92 6.64
C HIS A 381 -20.72 -16.12 7.96
N PRO A 382 -21.81 -16.22 8.74
CA PRO A 382 -21.95 -15.43 9.96
C PRO A 382 -20.85 -15.76 10.97
N GLY A 383 -20.27 -14.72 11.56
CA GLY A 383 -19.20 -14.85 12.56
C GLY A 383 -17.82 -15.22 11.99
N GLN A 384 -17.65 -15.17 10.67
CA GLN A 384 -16.41 -15.55 9.99
C GLN A 384 -16.01 -14.55 8.91
N ILE A 385 -14.70 -14.37 8.74
CA ILE A 385 -14.11 -13.64 7.61
C ILE A 385 -13.20 -14.61 6.88
N GLN A 386 -13.39 -14.72 5.56
CA GLN A 386 -12.54 -15.52 4.70
C GLN A 386 -11.72 -14.63 3.77
N ILE A 387 -10.44 -14.96 3.57
CA ILE A 387 -9.56 -14.30 2.61
C ILE A 387 -8.89 -15.33 1.71
N LEU A 388 -8.66 -14.95 0.44
CA LEU A 388 -7.96 -15.78 -0.54
C LEU A 388 -6.51 -15.29 -0.68
N VAL A 389 -5.55 -16.14 -0.34
CA VAL A 389 -4.14 -15.78 -0.21
C VAL A 389 -3.28 -16.64 -1.13
N ALA A 390 -2.74 -16.03 -2.18
CA ALA A 390 -1.66 -16.66 -2.96
C ALA A 390 -0.33 -16.48 -2.19
N ARG A 391 0.28 -17.60 -1.79
CA ARG A 391 1.57 -17.58 -1.10
C ARG A 391 2.63 -17.04 -2.05
N VAL A 392 3.35 -16.01 -1.61
CA VAL A 392 4.47 -15.44 -2.36
C VAL A 392 5.73 -16.16 -1.94
N GLU A 393 6.26 -16.96 -2.85
CA GLU A 393 7.47 -17.76 -2.69
C GLU A 393 8.20 -17.80 -4.03
N TYR A 394 9.48 -17.47 -4.03
CA TYR A 394 10.27 -17.45 -5.25
C TYR A 394 11.75 -17.73 -4.98
N ALA A 395 12.38 -18.42 -5.94
CA ALA A 395 13.81 -18.60 -5.96
C ALA A 395 14.48 -17.36 -6.55
N VAL A 396 15.69 -17.06 -6.06
CA VAL A 396 16.51 -15.97 -6.57
C VAL A 396 17.85 -16.56 -6.97
N LYS A 397 18.31 -16.31 -8.20
CA LYS A 397 19.48 -16.97 -8.79
C LYS A 397 20.75 -16.91 -7.93
N LYS A 398 20.93 -15.82 -7.17
CA LYS A 398 22.12 -15.58 -6.32
C LYS A 398 21.95 -16.05 -4.87
N MET A 399 20.84 -16.69 -4.50
CA MET A 399 20.58 -17.16 -3.14
C MET A 399 20.16 -18.63 -3.13
N ALA A 400 20.75 -19.42 -2.23
CA ALA A 400 20.35 -20.82 -2.04
C ALA A 400 18.96 -20.93 -1.36
N SER A 401 18.63 -20.00 -0.48
CA SER A 401 17.33 -19.95 0.22
C SER A 401 16.27 -19.27 -0.63
N LEU A 402 15.05 -19.81 -0.59
CA LEU A 402 13.87 -19.17 -1.16
C LEU A 402 13.54 -17.86 -0.45
N ARG A 403 12.87 -16.96 -1.19
CA ARG A 403 12.35 -15.71 -0.67
C ARG A 403 10.83 -15.80 -0.51
N PHE A 404 10.34 -15.15 0.53
CA PHE A 404 8.93 -15.20 0.93
C PHE A 404 8.35 -13.80 1.05
N GLY A 405 7.11 -13.63 0.61
CA GLY A 405 6.31 -12.48 1.02
C GLY A 405 5.96 -12.59 2.49
N LEU A 406 6.29 -11.56 3.28
CA LEU A 406 6.14 -11.57 4.74
C LEU A 406 4.71 -11.99 5.17
N CYS A 407 3.69 -11.27 4.70
CA CYS A 407 2.31 -11.50 5.15
C CYS A 407 1.69 -12.78 4.57
N SER A 408 1.89 -13.07 3.29
CA SER A 408 1.31 -14.27 2.68
C SER A 408 1.94 -15.56 3.23
N ASN A 409 3.24 -15.57 3.48
CA ASN A 409 3.89 -16.70 4.15
C ASN A 409 3.48 -16.81 5.62
N PHE A 410 3.39 -15.68 6.35
CA PHE A 410 2.88 -15.64 7.72
C PHE A 410 1.51 -16.33 7.82
N LEU A 411 0.57 -15.94 6.97
CA LEU A 411 -0.79 -16.46 6.92
C LEU A 411 -0.85 -17.94 6.49
N CYS A 412 -0.20 -18.32 5.39
CA CYS A 412 -0.24 -19.69 4.88
C CYS A 412 0.45 -20.71 5.81
N THR A 413 1.24 -20.26 6.79
CA THR A 413 1.90 -21.14 7.77
C THR A 413 1.22 -21.15 9.14
N ARG A 414 0.16 -20.35 9.36
CA ARG A 414 -0.58 -20.34 10.63
C ARG A 414 -1.37 -21.64 10.79
N GLN A 415 -1.27 -22.21 11.99
CA GLN A 415 -2.10 -23.33 12.44
C GLN A 415 -3.47 -22.85 12.91
N ILE A 416 -4.44 -23.75 12.94
CA ILE A 416 -5.77 -23.52 13.54
C ILE A 416 -5.58 -23.09 15.00
N GLY A 417 -6.37 -22.10 15.44
CA GLY A 417 -6.31 -21.50 16.76
C GLY A 417 -5.31 -20.34 16.91
N ALA A 418 -4.29 -20.26 16.04
CA ALA A 418 -3.31 -19.19 16.07
C ALA A 418 -3.97 -17.81 15.90
N LYS A 419 -3.40 -16.80 16.57
CA LYS A 419 -3.90 -15.42 16.53
C LYS A 419 -3.34 -14.65 15.34
N VAL A 420 -4.19 -13.83 14.73
CA VAL A 420 -3.87 -12.89 13.66
C VAL A 420 -4.49 -11.55 14.01
N TYR A 421 -3.71 -10.48 13.91
CA TYR A 421 -4.17 -9.13 14.22
C TYR A 421 -4.74 -8.48 12.97
N VAL A 422 -6.02 -8.08 13.03
CA VAL A 422 -6.73 -7.57 11.86
C VAL A 422 -7.54 -6.32 12.15
N ARG A 423 -7.89 -5.60 11.09
CA ARG A 423 -8.97 -4.60 11.11
C ARG A 423 -9.71 -4.59 9.78
N ILE A 424 -10.95 -4.15 9.79
CA ILE A 424 -11.72 -3.91 8.56
C ILE A 424 -11.41 -2.51 8.03
N ARG A 425 -11.25 -2.42 6.72
CA ARG A 425 -11.22 -1.16 5.98
C ARG A 425 -12.33 -1.20 4.92
N PRO A 426 -13.16 -0.14 4.81
CA PRO A 426 -14.12 -0.05 3.73
C PRO A 426 -13.44 -0.22 2.37
N GLY A 427 -13.93 -1.15 1.55
CA GLY A 427 -13.39 -1.42 0.22
C GLY A 427 -13.95 -0.50 -0.87
N LEU A 428 -13.43 -0.62 -2.09
CA LEU A 428 -13.89 0.22 -3.21
C LEU A 428 -15.18 -0.30 -3.84
N PHE A 429 -15.39 -1.61 -3.83
CA PHE A 429 -16.62 -2.22 -4.34
C PHE A 429 -17.73 -2.06 -3.30
N LYS A 430 -18.72 -1.22 -3.63
CA LYS A 430 -19.86 -0.95 -2.77
C LYS A 430 -21.08 -1.73 -3.27
N TYR A 431 -21.31 -2.88 -2.67
CA TYR A 431 -22.52 -3.67 -2.90
C TYR A 431 -23.47 -3.50 -1.70
N HIS A 432 -24.66 -2.95 -1.96
CA HIS A 432 -25.73 -2.85 -0.97
C HIS A 432 -26.93 -3.56 -1.57
N ARG A 433 -27.34 -4.68 -1.00
CA ARG A 433 -28.42 -5.52 -1.52
C ARG A 433 -29.71 -4.74 -1.83
N ASN A 434 -30.10 -3.84 -0.93
CA ASN A 434 -31.32 -3.03 -1.06
C ASN A 434 -31.10 -1.67 -1.76
N GLY A 435 -29.91 -1.42 -2.32
CA GLY A 435 -29.53 -0.07 -2.74
C GLY A 435 -29.32 0.87 -1.53
N VAL A 436 -28.98 2.13 -1.81
CA VAL A 436 -28.79 3.15 -0.75
C VAL A 436 -30.13 3.76 -0.30
N ASP A 437 -31.15 3.70 -1.18
CA ASP A 437 -32.46 4.32 -1.06
C ASP A 437 -33.62 3.31 -1.07
N GLY A 438 -33.32 2.01 -0.99
CA GLY A 438 -34.34 0.96 -1.08
C GLY A 438 -34.75 0.60 -2.51
N SER A 439 -34.16 1.22 -3.54
CA SER A 439 -34.48 0.93 -4.95
C SER A 439 -33.90 -0.38 -5.49
N GLY A 440 -33.21 -1.13 -4.63
CA GLY A 440 -32.45 -2.31 -5.03
C GLY A 440 -31.09 -1.96 -5.62
N CYS A 441 -30.37 -2.99 -6.04
CA CYS A 441 -29.02 -2.89 -6.53
C CYS A 441 -29.01 -3.21 -8.02
N GLY A 442 -28.77 -2.20 -8.86
CA GLY A 442 -28.66 -2.33 -10.32
C GLY A 442 -27.65 -3.41 -10.74
N PRO A 443 -27.69 -3.88 -12.01
CA PRO A 443 -26.91 -5.05 -12.42
C PRO A 443 -25.41 -4.91 -12.18
N LEU A 444 -24.75 -6.04 -11.89
CA LEU A 444 -23.32 -6.08 -11.67
C LEU A 444 -22.62 -6.96 -12.70
N LEU A 445 -21.60 -6.37 -13.33
CA LEU A 445 -20.62 -7.06 -14.14
C LEU A 445 -19.32 -7.20 -13.33
N LEU A 446 -19.05 -8.40 -12.83
CA LEU A 446 -17.88 -8.69 -12.02
C LEU A 446 -16.80 -9.31 -12.90
N VAL A 447 -15.57 -8.83 -12.84
CA VAL A 447 -14.44 -9.40 -13.58
C VAL A 447 -13.27 -9.59 -12.63
N GLY A 448 -12.84 -10.83 -12.42
CA GLY A 448 -11.77 -11.11 -11.46
C GLY A 448 -11.04 -12.42 -11.70
N PRO A 449 -10.05 -12.45 -12.60
CA PRO A 449 -9.21 -13.63 -12.78
C PRO A 449 -8.26 -13.85 -11.60
N GLY A 450 -7.94 -15.12 -11.32
CA GLY A 450 -7.04 -15.53 -10.24
C GLY A 450 -7.57 -15.10 -8.87
N THR A 451 -6.70 -14.54 -8.03
CA THR A 451 -7.11 -14.03 -6.71
C THR A 451 -8.01 -12.78 -6.79
N GLY A 452 -8.16 -12.18 -7.98
CA GLY A 452 -9.15 -11.15 -8.26
C GLY A 452 -10.60 -11.57 -8.00
N VAL A 453 -10.87 -12.88 -7.90
CA VAL A 453 -12.21 -13.40 -7.60
C VAL A 453 -12.63 -13.21 -6.14
N ALA A 454 -11.71 -12.92 -5.22
CA ALA A 454 -11.99 -12.82 -3.78
C ALA A 454 -13.17 -11.88 -3.46
N PRO A 455 -13.14 -10.56 -3.78
CA PRO A 455 -14.25 -9.68 -3.46
C PRO A 455 -15.54 -10.07 -4.22
N HIS A 456 -15.41 -10.66 -5.41
CA HIS A 456 -16.56 -11.09 -6.21
C HIS A 456 -17.25 -12.31 -5.61
N ARG A 457 -16.51 -13.23 -5.01
CA ARG A 457 -17.09 -14.34 -4.23
C ARG A 457 -17.94 -13.81 -3.08
N SER A 458 -17.45 -12.80 -2.37
CA SER A 458 -18.20 -12.16 -1.28
C SER A 458 -19.53 -11.58 -1.78
N ILE A 459 -19.52 -10.86 -2.91
CA ILE A 459 -20.71 -10.28 -3.52
C ILE A 459 -21.67 -11.35 -4.05
N VAL A 460 -21.16 -12.35 -4.78
CA VAL A 460 -21.98 -13.45 -5.33
C VAL A 460 -22.64 -14.23 -4.19
N ALA A 461 -21.87 -14.62 -3.16
CA ALA A 461 -22.42 -15.35 -2.02
C ALA A 461 -23.48 -14.55 -1.26
N GLU A 462 -23.33 -13.22 -1.15
CA GLU A 462 -24.36 -12.36 -0.54
C GLU A 462 -25.65 -12.35 -1.38
N ASN A 463 -25.51 -12.28 -2.71
CA ASN A 463 -26.64 -12.31 -3.64
C ASN A 463 -27.35 -13.67 -3.64
N GLU A 464 -26.60 -14.79 -3.57
CA GLU A 464 -27.18 -16.13 -3.49
C GLU A 464 -27.87 -16.38 -2.15
N ALA A 465 -27.33 -15.87 -1.04
CA ALA A 465 -27.92 -16.03 0.30
C ALA A 465 -29.17 -15.18 0.54
N ALA A 466 -29.55 -14.34 -0.43
CA ALA A 466 -30.77 -13.57 -0.40
C ALA A 466 -32.02 -14.47 -0.26
N ALA A 467 -33.02 -14.08 0.53
CA ALA A 467 -34.33 -14.74 0.49
C ALA A 467 -35.04 -14.45 -0.84
N ASP A 468 -35.83 -15.41 -1.34
CA ASP A 468 -36.54 -15.31 -2.62
C ASP A 468 -37.67 -14.28 -2.59
N ASP A 469 -38.34 -14.13 -1.43
CA ASP A 469 -39.45 -13.19 -1.22
C ASP A 469 -39.00 -11.72 -1.15
N ASP A 470 -37.70 -11.46 -1.04
CA ASP A 470 -37.20 -10.09 -0.93
C ASP A 470 -37.31 -9.34 -2.27
N GLY A 471 -37.48 -9.97 -3.44
CA GLY A 471 -37.67 -9.24 -4.72
C GLY A 471 -36.50 -8.35 -5.19
N HIS A 472 -35.41 -8.25 -4.41
CA HIS A 472 -34.28 -7.33 -4.61
C HIS A 472 -32.97 -8.04 -5.04
N SER A 473 -33.03 -9.23 -5.65
CA SER A 473 -31.81 -9.91 -6.16
C SER A 473 -31.23 -9.14 -7.34
N SER A 474 -29.95 -8.78 -7.28
CA SER A 474 -29.26 -8.16 -8.42
C SER A 474 -29.04 -9.19 -9.52
N SER A 475 -29.14 -8.76 -10.77
CA SER A 475 -28.59 -9.51 -11.90
C SER A 475 -27.06 -9.41 -11.85
N ILE A 476 -26.39 -10.52 -11.51
CA ILE A 476 -24.93 -10.58 -11.38
C ILE A 476 -24.36 -11.48 -12.48
N THR A 477 -23.43 -10.95 -13.27
CA THR A 477 -22.60 -11.74 -14.18
C THR A 477 -21.13 -11.65 -13.77
N LEU A 478 -20.53 -12.77 -13.40
CA LEU A 478 -19.11 -12.90 -13.05
C LEU A 478 -18.31 -13.51 -14.20
N PHE A 479 -17.29 -12.82 -14.67
CA PHE A 479 -16.22 -13.35 -15.51
C PHE A 479 -15.01 -13.74 -14.64
N PHE A 480 -14.86 -15.04 -14.41
CA PHE A 480 -13.73 -15.62 -13.69
C PHE A 480 -12.73 -16.24 -14.66
N GLY A 481 -11.43 -16.18 -14.34
CA GLY A 481 -10.41 -16.81 -15.16
C GLY A 481 -9.28 -17.41 -14.33
N CYS A 482 -8.79 -18.57 -14.75
CA CYS A 482 -7.65 -19.24 -14.12
C CYS A 482 -6.80 -20.00 -15.17
N ARG A 483 -5.80 -20.76 -14.74
CA ARG A 483 -4.96 -21.56 -15.65
C ARG A 483 -5.69 -22.80 -16.13
N GLY A 484 -6.44 -23.49 -15.27
CA GLY A 484 -7.16 -24.67 -15.68
C GLY A 484 -8.12 -25.27 -14.67
N VAL A 485 -9.07 -26.05 -15.17
CA VAL A 485 -10.15 -26.68 -14.37
C VAL A 485 -9.62 -27.55 -13.24
N GLN A 486 -8.56 -28.33 -13.48
CA GLN A 486 -7.98 -29.27 -12.52
C GLN A 486 -6.80 -28.67 -11.72
N ARG A 487 -6.59 -27.36 -11.80
CA ARG A 487 -5.41 -26.70 -11.23
C ARG A 487 -5.77 -25.65 -10.22
N ASP A 488 -6.29 -24.53 -10.69
CA ASP A 488 -6.53 -23.29 -9.92
C ASP A 488 -7.94 -22.75 -10.13
N PHE A 489 -8.91 -23.65 -10.36
CA PHE A 489 -10.33 -23.32 -10.43
C PHE A 489 -10.93 -23.18 -9.03
N TYR A 490 -10.62 -22.05 -8.39
CA TYR A 490 -11.11 -21.72 -7.06
C TYR A 490 -12.63 -21.80 -6.99
N PHE A 491 -13.17 -22.33 -5.89
CA PHE A 491 -14.60 -22.38 -5.58
C PHE A 491 -15.49 -23.03 -6.64
N LYS A 492 -14.96 -23.96 -7.45
CA LYS A 492 -15.67 -24.67 -8.53
C LYS A 492 -17.09 -25.11 -8.18
N ASN A 493 -17.28 -25.69 -6.99
CA ASN A 493 -18.58 -26.20 -6.56
C ASN A 493 -19.58 -25.07 -6.28
N GLU A 494 -19.12 -23.94 -5.74
CA GLU A 494 -19.98 -22.79 -5.48
C GLU A 494 -20.52 -22.20 -6.78
N TRP A 495 -19.65 -22.04 -7.79
CA TRP A 495 -20.04 -21.50 -9.10
C TRP A 495 -21.03 -22.38 -9.84
N SER A 496 -20.94 -23.70 -9.66
CA SER A 496 -21.85 -24.65 -10.30
C SER A 496 -23.25 -24.64 -9.67
N ASN A 497 -23.37 -24.09 -8.46
CA ASN A 497 -24.59 -24.07 -7.65
C ASN A 497 -25.26 -22.69 -7.58
N CYS A 498 -24.74 -21.68 -8.29
CA CYS A 498 -25.37 -20.36 -8.34
C CYS A 498 -26.74 -20.44 -9.06
N ALA A 499 -27.79 -19.97 -8.40
CA ALA A 499 -29.14 -19.89 -8.95
C ALA A 499 -29.49 -18.46 -9.40
N LYS A 500 -28.95 -17.45 -8.72
CA LYS A 500 -29.29 -16.02 -8.94
C LYS A 500 -28.24 -15.28 -9.76
N SER A 501 -27.04 -15.85 -9.88
CA SER A 501 -25.88 -15.25 -10.53
C SER A 501 -25.37 -16.11 -11.68
N THR A 502 -24.90 -15.48 -12.76
CA THR A 502 -24.26 -16.17 -13.89
C THR A 502 -22.74 -16.12 -13.72
N VAL A 503 -22.07 -17.28 -13.78
CA VAL A 503 -20.60 -17.36 -13.73
C VAL A 503 -20.06 -17.87 -15.07
N VAL A 504 -19.24 -17.06 -15.73
CA VAL A 504 -18.57 -17.37 -17.00
C VAL A 504 -17.08 -17.56 -16.73
N THR A 505 -16.53 -18.72 -17.10
CA THR A 505 -15.15 -19.08 -16.79
C THR A 505 -14.24 -19.09 -18.01
N ALA A 506 -13.00 -18.63 -17.83
CA ALA A 506 -11.92 -18.68 -18.83
C ALA A 506 -10.73 -19.51 -18.34
N PHE A 507 -10.34 -20.54 -19.09
CA PHE A 507 -9.21 -21.41 -18.76
C PHE A 507 -8.04 -21.17 -19.72
N SER A 508 -6.98 -20.54 -19.23
CA SER A 508 -5.89 -20.04 -20.08
C SER A 508 -4.89 -21.11 -20.54
N ARG A 509 -4.92 -22.32 -19.97
CA ARG A 509 -3.93 -23.38 -20.23
C ARG A 509 -4.52 -24.79 -20.38
N ASP A 510 -5.84 -24.94 -20.50
CA ASP A 510 -6.47 -26.26 -20.67
C ASP A 510 -6.37 -26.77 -22.11
N GLU A 511 -6.45 -25.88 -23.10
CA GLU A 511 -6.24 -26.21 -24.51
C GLU A 511 -4.80 -25.85 -24.94
N PRO A 512 -3.96 -26.82 -25.35
CA PRO A 512 -2.63 -26.54 -25.88
C PRO A 512 -2.70 -25.58 -27.09
N GLY A 513 -1.86 -24.55 -27.09
CA GLY A 513 -1.80 -23.57 -28.19
C GLY A 513 -2.90 -22.50 -28.20
N LYS A 514 -3.94 -22.62 -27.36
CA LYS A 514 -5.04 -21.64 -27.30
C LYS A 514 -5.18 -21.06 -25.89
N LYS A 515 -4.89 -19.76 -25.75
CA LYS A 515 -5.04 -19.04 -24.48
C LYS A 515 -6.40 -18.36 -24.40
N VAL A 516 -7.26 -18.83 -23.51
CA VAL A 516 -8.57 -18.21 -23.24
C VAL A 516 -8.50 -17.38 -21.96
N TYR A 517 -8.85 -16.10 -22.06
CA TYR A 517 -8.86 -15.16 -20.95
C TYR A 517 -10.24 -14.51 -20.79
N VAL A 518 -10.46 -13.80 -19.69
CA VAL A 518 -11.75 -13.16 -19.36
C VAL A 518 -12.20 -12.17 -20.44
N GLN A 519 -11.29 -11.43 -21.07
CA GLN A 519 -11.65 -10.52 -22.16
C GLN A 519 -12.18 -11.25 -23.40
N HIS A 520 -11.71 -12.48 -23.68
CA HIS A 520 -12.26 -13.29 -24.77
C HIS A 520 -13.69 -13.74 -24.44
N LYS A 521 -13.94 -14.12 -23.17
CA LYS A 521 -15.28 -14.49 -22.70
C LYS A 521 -16.24 -13.29 -22.70
N ILE A 522 -15.77 -12.11 -22.36
CA ILE A 522 -16.58 -10.88 -22.49
C ILE A 522 -17.04 -10.70 -23.93
N LEU A 523 -16.13 -10.89 -24.91
CA LEU A 523 -16.46 -10.79 -26.33
C LEU A 523 -17.43 -11.88 -26.81
N GLU A 524 -17.25 -13.14 -26.39
CA GLU A 524 -18.19 -14.23 -26.68
C GLU A 524 -19.61 -13.93 -26.14
N HIS A 525 -19.70 -13.19 -25.04
CA HIS A 525 -20.97 -12.80 -24.40
C HIS A 525 -21.36 -11.33 -24.68
N SER A 526 -20.85 -10.71 -25.75
CA SER A 526 -21.01 -9.27 -26.03
C SER A 526 -22.46 -8.79 -25.98
N ALA A 527 -23.41 -9.56 -26.53
CA ALA A 527 -24.82 -9.18 -26.53
C ALA A 527 -25.41 -9.05 -25.11
N ALA A 528 -25.06 -9.96 -24.20
CA ALA A 528 -25.48 -9.89 -22.81
C ALA A 528 -24.77 -8.77 -22.06
N VAL A 529 -23.46 -8.60 -22.28
CA VAL A 529 -22.65 -7.54 -21.69
C VAL A 529 -23.22 -6.16 -22.07
N CYS A 530 -23.51 -5.92 -23.35
CA CYS A 530 -24.06 -4.65 -23.83
C CYS A 530 -25.42 -4.33 -23.21
N ARG A 531 -26.31 -5.34 -23.08
CA ARG A 531 -27.60 -5.15 -22.38
C ARG A 531 -27.42 -4.70 -20.93
N LEU A 532 -26.40 -5.21 -20.23
CA LEU A 532 -26.10 -4.77 -18.87
C LEU A 532 -25.56 -3.33 -18.88
N LEU A 533 -24.57 -3.02 -19.72
CA LEU A 533 -23.93 -1.69 -19.77
C LEU A 533 -24.87 -0.54 -20.16
N GLU A 534 -25.98 -0.85 -20.81
CA GLU A 534 -27.01 0.13 -21.16
C GLU A 534 -27.85 0.60 -19.99
N GLN A 535 -28.00 -0.23 -18.96
CA GLN A 535 -28.75 0.14 -17.77
C GLN A 535 -28.02 1.26 -17.02
N ASN A 536 -28.78 2.28 -16.60
CA ASN A 536 -28.20 3.51 -16.07
C ASN A 536 -27.48 3.28 -14.72
N ASP A 537 -27.91 2.28 -13.97
CA ASP A 537 -27.43 1.87 -12.65
C ASP A 537 -26.47 0.66 -12.69
N CYS A 538 -26.17 0.13 -13.88
CA CYS A 538 -25.20 -0.96 -14.04
C CYS A 538 -23.81 -0.55 -13.54
N ARG A 539 -23.18 -1.45 -12.80
CA ARG A 539 -21.82 -1.30 -12.27
C ARG A 539 -20.91 -2.43 -12.73
N VAL A 540 -19.65 -2.08 -12.98
CA VAL A 540 -18.59 -3.00 -13.39
C VAL A 540 -17.49 -2.96 -12.35
N PHE A 541 -17.18 -4.10 -11.75
CA PHE A 541 -16.12 -4.23 -10.75
C PHE A 541 -15.00 -5.12 -11.30
N ILE A 542 -13.80 -4.54 -11.43
CA ILE A 542 -12.64 -5.20 -12.04
C ILE A 542 -11.56 -5.37 -10.97
N ALA A 543 -11.22 -6.62 -10.64
CA ALA A 543 -10.23 -6.94 -9.62
C ALA A 543 -9.14 -7.92 -10.09
N GLY A 544 -7.94 -7.79 -9.52
CA GLY A 544 -6.81 -8.68 -9.79
C GLY A 544 -5.51 -7.94 -10.15
N SER A 545 -4.70 -8.52 -11.03
CA SER A 545 -3.38 -7.96 -11.38
C SER A 545 -3.50 -6.60 -12.07
N ALA A 546 -2.77 -5.60 -11.59
CA ALA A 546 -2.79 -4.22 -12.09
C ALA A 546 -2.08 -4.01 -13.46
N GLY A 547 -1.46 -5.05 -14.02
CA GLY A 547 -0.76 -4.98 -15.32
C GLY A 547 -1.71 -4.91 -16.52
N ALA A 548 -1.54 -5.80 -17.50
CA ALA A 548 -2.31 -5.77 -18.74
C ALA A 548 -3.81 -6.14 -18.58
N MET A 549 -4.19 -6.80 -17.48
CA MET A 549 -5.54 -7.38 -17.33
C MET A 549 -6.67 -6.31 -17.36
N PRO A 550 -6.63 -5.22 -16.57
CA PRO A 550 -7.71 -4.25 -16.55
C PRO A 550 -7.87 -3.54 -17.90
N GLN A 551 -6.76 -3.23 -18.57
CA GLN A 551 -6.75 -2.62 -19.90
C GLN A 551 -7.39 -3.54 -20.94
N ALA A 552 -7.06 -4.84 -20.93
CA ALA A 552 -7.64 -5.82 -21.83
C ALA A 552 -9.15 -6.01 -21.59
N VAL A 553 -9.60 -5.97 -20.33
CA VAL A 553 -11.03 -6.02 -19.99
C VAL A 553 -11.76 -4.80 -20.53
N VAL A 554 -11.23 -3.60 -20.29
CA VAL A 554 -11.84 -2.35 -20.79
C VAL A 554 -11.89 -2.33 -22.32
N ALA A 555 -10.83 -2.76 -23.00
CA ALA A 555 -10.82 -2.87 -24.44
C ALA A 555 -11.90 -3.82 -24.96
N ALA A 556 -12.11 -4.97 -24.30
CA ALA A 556 -13.19 -5.89 -24.67
C ALA A 556 -14.59 -5.33 -24.41
N LEU A 557 -14.80 -4.53 -23.36
CA LEU A 557 -16.07 -3.85 -23.13
C LEU A 557 -16.38 -2.83 -24.23
N LYS A 558 -15.37 -2.04 -24.64
CA LYS A 558 -15.48 -1.09 -25.75
C LYS A 558 -15.81 -1.82 -27.06
N GLU A 559 -15.11 -2.90 -27.34
CA GLU A 559 -15.32 -3.70 -28.55
C GLU A 559 -16.69 -4.39 -28.58
N ALA A 560 -17.18 -4.88 -27.43
CA ALA A 560 -18.54 -5.40 -27.32
C ALA A 560 -19.59 -4.33 -27.68
N LEU A 561 -19.42 -3.09 -27.18
CA LEU A 561 -20.30 -1.98 -27.52
C LEU A 561 -20.26 -1.66 -29.02
N ARG A 562 -19.07 -1.55 -29.60
CA ARG A 562 -18.88 -1.29 -31.04
C ARG A 562 -19.57 -2.32 -31.90
N THR A 563 -19.33 -3.60 -31.64
CA THR A 563 -19.85 -4.71 -32.47
C THR A 563 -21.36 -4.89 -32.34
N VAL A 564 -21.90 -4.81 -31.13
CA VAL A 564 -23.33 -5.09 -30.87
C VAL A 564 -24.21 -3.88 -31.16
N ARG A 565 -23.70 -2.65 -30.98
CA ARG A 565 -24.46 -1.40 -31.19
C ARG A 565 -24.09 -0.66 -32.47
N ASN A 566 -23.10 -1.15 -33.21
CA ASN A 566 -22.61 -0.52 -34.43
C ASN A 566 -22.25 0.97 -34.20
N VAL A 567 -21.69 1.28 -33.03
CA VAL A 567 -21.22 2.62 -32.65
C VAL A 567 -19.76 2.80 -33.05
N THR A 568 -19.36 4.05 -33.22
CA THR A 568 -17.97 4.42 -33.50
C THR A 568 -17.05 4.17 -32.29
N GLU A 569 -15.75 4.18 -32.53
CA GLU A 569 -14.73 4.09 -31.48
C GLU A 569 -14.89 5.19 -30.42
N GLY A 570 -15.04 6.43 -30.88
CA GLY A 570 -15.18 7.59 -30.00
C GLY A 570 -16.43 7.52 -29.12
N GLU A 571 -17.55 7.01 -29.65
CA GLU A 571 -18.78 6.84 -28.86
C GLU A 571 -18.63 5.76 -27.79
N ALA A 572 -17.98 4.63 -28.12
CA ALA A 572 -17.70 3.57 -27.14
C ALA A 572 -16.73 4.07 -26.05
N ASP A 573 -15.69 4.80 -26.43
CA ASP A 573 -14.75 5.43 -25.51
C ASP A 573 -15.43 6.40 -24.55
N GLU A 574 -16.22 7.34 -25.09
CA GLU A 574 -16.90 8.35 -24.29
C GLU A 574 -17.88 7.71 -23.28
N ARG A 575 -18.57 6.63 -23.70
CA ARG A 575 -19.48 5.89 -22.82
C ARG A 575 -18.73 5.27 -21.64
N ILE A 576 -17.64 4.54 -21.90
CA ILE A 576 -16.83 3.89 -20.84
C ILE A 576 -16.21 4.94 -19.92
N GLU A 577 -15.62 6.01 -20.47
CA GLU A 577 -15.06 7.10 -19.67
C GLU A 577 -16.11 7.80 -18.81
N ARG A 578 -17.36 7.94 -19.30
CA ARG A 578 -18.47 8.47 -18.50
C ARG A 578 -18.84 7.51 -17.37
N MET A 579 -18.81 6.20 -17.59
CA MET A 579 -19.03 5.21 -16.54
C MET A 579 -17.93 5.24 -15.48
N GLU A 580 -16.67 5.36 -15.86
CA GLU A 580 -15.55 5.54 -14.92
C GLU A 580 -15.68 6.83 -14.11
N ARG A 581 -15.96 7.97 -14.78
CA ARG A 581 -16.15 9.27 -14.10
C ARG A 581 -17.33 9.28 -13.13
N SER A 582 -18.38 8.51 -13.42
CA SER A 582 -19.54 8.36 -12.53
C SER A 582 -19.38 7.29 -11.45
N GLY A 583 -18.20 6.64 -11.36
CA GLY A 583 -17.95 5.58 -10.38
C GLY A 583 -18.70 4.28 -10.66
N ARG A 584 -19.21 4.10 -11.89
CA ARG A 584 -19.89 2.87 -12.33
C ARG A 584 -18.92 1.79 -12.78
N ILE A 585 -17.72 2.16 -13.24
CA ILE A 585 -16.61 1.20 -13.41
C ILE A 585 -15.60 1.47 -12.30
N VAL A 586 -15.34 0.45 -11.48
CA VAL A 586 -14.45 0.54 -10.32
C VAL A 586 -13.37 -0.54 -10.43
N TYR A 587 -12.14 -0.14 -10.12
CA TYR A 587 -10.96 -1.01 -10.19
C TYR A 587 -10.40 -1.25 -8.79
N GLU A 588 -10.21 -2.51 -8.42
CA GLU A 588 -9.44 -2.90 -7.23
C GLU A 588 -8.30 -3.83 -7.67
N THR A 589 -7.16 -3.23 -8.02
CA THR A 589 -6.06 -3.94 -8.68
C THR A 589 -4.74 -3.80 -7.92
N TRP A 590 -3.89 -4.82 -7.96
CA TRP A 590 -2.64 -4.89 -7.20
C TRP A 590 -1.52 -5.58 -7.99
N SER A 591 -0.27 -5.36 -7.56
CA SER A 591 0.94 -5.97 -8.08
C SER A 591 1.59 -6.96 -7.12
#